data_AF-A0A9E1SYU3-F1
#
_entry.id   AF-A0A9E1SYU3-F1
#
_cell.length_a   1.000
_cell.length_b   1.000
_cell.length_c   1.000
_cell.angle_alpha   90.00
_cell.angle_beta   90.00
_cell.angle_gamma   90.00
#
_symmetry.space_group_name_H-M   'P 1'
#
loop_
_entity.id
_entity.type
_entity.pdbx_description
1 polymer ?
#
loop_
_entity_poly.entity_id
_entity_poly.type
_entity_poly.pdbx_seq_one_letter_code
_entity_poly.pdbx_strand_id
1 'polypeptide(L)'
;MTYIRRTLLIAAVTLIFSGGQPVAADWLKTLKGAVDQVTQPQSSGGTPVLGGLTTEDMISGLKEALRVGTETVTSQLGAADGFNTDANVHIPLPEQLQNVQSTLRKFGMSAMADEVELKLNRGAEAAMPKAKELVWKAITSMTLEDAKGIFDGPKDAATQYFRRVATSDLKATVAPVIDKSLQDVGALAAYDALIGQYKTIPFVPDLKADLQAHATNLALEGLFHYLAQEEAAIRDNPAKRTTDILTRVFGGG
;
A
#
# COMPACT_ATOMS: atom_id res chain seq x y z
N MET A 1 -49.44 -61.30 37.31
CA MET A 1 -50.32 -60.42 38.09
C MET A 1 -49.45 -59.30 38.67
N THR A 2 -49.88 -58.05 38.48
CA THR A 2 -49.45 -56.84 39.22
C THR A 2 -48.16 -56.13 38.75
N TYR A 3 -48.39 -54.88 38.31
CA TYR A 3 -47.43 -53.82 37.97
C TYR A 3 -46.77 -53.18 39.22
N ILE A 4 -45.65 -52.44 39.06
CA ILE A 4 -45.49 -50.99 39.37
C ILE A 4 -44.01 -50.57 39.68
N ARG A 5 -43.51 -49.70 38.78
CA ARG A 5 -42.74 -48.42 38.95
C ARG A 5 -41.35 -48.34 39.62
N ARG A 6 -40.40 -47.87 38.78
CA ARG A 6 -39.50 -46.70 38.91
C ARG A 6 -38.67 -46.52 40.18
N THR A 7 -37.34 -46.57 40.03
CA THR A 7 -36.45 -45.51 40.57
C THR A 7 -35.16 -45.42 39.73
N LEU A 8 -34.91 -44.24 39.17
CA LEU A 8 -33.68 -43.84 38.47
C LEU A 8 -32.68 -43.36 39.52
N LEU A 9 -31.46 -43.89 39.50
CA LEU A 9 -30.30 -43.37 40.23
C LEU A 9 -29.35 -42.73 39.21
N ILE A 10 -29.30 -41.40 39.20
CA ILE A 10 -28.29 -40.61 38.47
C ILE A 10 -27.27 -40.15 39.50
N ALA A 11 -26.04 -40.67 39.40
CA ALA A 11 -24.89 -40.18 40.15
C ALA A 11 -24.38 -38.91 39.47
N ALA A 12 -24.53 -37.77 40.14
CA ALA A 12 -23.91 -36.51 39.75
C ALA A 12 -22.52 -36.43 40.39
N VAL A 13 -21.47 -36.56 39.57
CA VAL A 13 -20.09 -36.23 39.95
C VAL A 13 -19.83 -34.81 39.47
N THR A 14 -19.63 -33.91 40.43
CA THR A 14 -19.17 -32.54 40.26
C THR A 14 -17.73 -32.51 39.75
N LEU A 15 -17.51 -31.92 38.57
CA LEU A 15 -16.21 -31.51 38.08
C LEU A 15 -16.22 -29.99 37.92
N ILE A 16 -15.32 -29.35 38.67
CA ILE A 16 -15.11 -27.91 38.74
C ILE A 16 -14.55 -27.45 37.38
N PHE A 17 -15.33 -26.64 36.65
CA PHE A 17 -14.82 -25.90 35.50
C PHE A 17 -14.59 -24.45 35.94
N SER A 18 -13.31 -24.04 36.00
CA SER A 18 -12.90 -22.66 36.22
C SER A 18 -13.33 -21.81 35.02
N GLY A 19 -14.47 -21.13 35.15
CA GLY A 19 -15.00 -20.22 34.14
C GLY A 19 -14.22 -18.91 34.09
N GLY A 20 -13.57 -18.64 32.95
CA GLY A 20 -13.31 -17.28 32.52
C GLY A 20 -14.64 -16.62 32.14
N GLN A 21 -14.97 -15.50 32.79
CA GLN A 21 -16.16 -14.72 32.46
C GLN A 21 -15.94 -13.96 31.13
N PRO A 22 -16.96 -13.87 30.25
CA PRO A 22 -16.90 -13.04 29.06
C PRO A 22 -17.02 -11.56 29.45
N VAL A 23 -15.97 -10.78 29.19
CA VAL A 23 -15.92 -9.30 29.33
C VAL A 23 -16.80 -8.53 28.33
N ALA A 24 -17.72 -9.21 27.65
CA ALA A 24 -18.51 -8.64 26.55
C ALA A 24 -19.81 -7.92 27.01
N ALA A 25 -20.13 -7.89 28.30
CA ALA A 25 -21.39 -7.31 28.80
C ALA A 25 -21.24 -5.95 29.51
N ASP A 26 -20.01 -5.52 29.81
CA ASP A 26 -19.78 -4.30 30.62
C ASP A 26 -19.68 -3.03 29.77
N TRP A 27 -19.14 -3.13 28.55
CA TRP A 27 -19.05 -1.99 27.62
C TRP A 27 -20.42 -1.39 27.26
N LEU A 28 -21.47 -2.23 27.17
CA LEU A 28 -22.82 -1.80 26.84
C LEU A 28 -23.46 -0.99 27.98
N LYS A 29 -23.09 -1.29 29.24
CA LYS A 29 -23.54 -0.51 30.41
C LYS A 29 -22.83 0.83 30.50
N THR A 30 -21.54 0.88 30.16
CA THR A 30 -20.76 2.12 30.09
C THR A 30 -21.29 3.06 29.01
N LEU A 31 -21.67 2.53 27.83
CA LEU A 31 -22.32 3.30 26.77
C LEU A 31 -23.71 3.81 27.17
N LYS A 32 -24.52 2.99 27.84
CA LYS A 32 -25.87 3.38 28.24
C LYS A 32 -25.85 4.44 29.34
N GLY A 33 -24.92 4.34 30.29
CA GLY A 33 -24.69 5.37 31.31
C GLY A 33 -24.22 6.71 30.73
N ALA A 34 -23.39 6.68 29.68
CA ALA A 34 -22.96 7.87 28.97
C ALA A 34 -24.08 8.54 28.14
N VAL A 35 -25.01 7.75 27.59
CA VAL A 35 -26.17 8.27 26.84
C VAL A 35 -27.23 8.86 27.76
N ASP A 36 -27.51 8.25 28.91
CA ASP A 36 -28.48 8.79 29.87
C ASP A 36 -28.00 10.12 30.49
N GLN A 37 -26.68 10.35 30.55
CA GLN A 37 -26.08 11.60 31.04
C GLN A 37 -26.22 12.78 30.06
N VAL A 38 -26.56 12.51 28.79
CA VAL A 38 -26.74 13.53 27.73
C VAL A 38 -28.21 13.99 27.63
N THR A 39 -29.15 13.34 28.33
CA THR A 39 -30.60 13.58 28.15
C THR A 39 -31.26 14.41 29.26
N GLN A 40 -30.49 15.26 29.97
CA GLN A 40 -31.05 16.28 30.87
C GLN A 40 -30.79 17.70 30.34
N PRO A 41 -31.83 18.54 30.16
CA PRO A 41 -31.64 19.93 29.78
C PRO A 41 -31.32 20.76 31.02
N GLN A 42 -30.03 20.94 31.33
CA GLN A 42 -29.59 22.00 32.23
C GLN A 42 -29.10 23.20 31.43
N SER A 43 -29.94 24.23 31.42
CA SER A 43 -29.68 25.58 30.94
C SER A 43 -28.58 26.25 31.75
N SER A 44 -27.42 26.47 31.15
CA SER A 44 -26.44 27.51 31.51
C SER A 44 -25.52 27.76 30.30
N GLY A 45 -25.42 29.02 29.89
CA GLY A 45 -24.81 29.44 28.63
C GLY A 45 -23.34 29.04 28.46
N GLY A 46 -23.09 28.29 27.40
CA GLY A 46 -21.79 27.89 26.89
C GLY A 46 -22.05 26.94 25.73
N THR A 47 -21.54 27.25 24.55
CA THR A 47 -21.84 26.61 23.27
C THR A 47 -21.86 25.08 23.37
N PRO A 48 -22.97 24.39 23.05
CA PRO A 48 -22.99 22.94 23.02
C PRO A 48 -22.15 22.49 21.81
N VAL A 49 -20.97 21.90 22.06
CA VAL A 49 -20.24 21.15 21.03
C VAL A 49 -20.91 19.78 20.90
N LEU A 50 -22.05 19.77 20.22
CA LEU A 50 -22.65 18.58 19.63
C LEU A 50 -22.77 18.84 18.12
N GLY A 51 -21.87 18.24 17.33
CA GLY A 51 -22.06 18.10 15.89
C GLY A 51 -21.06 18.84 14.99
N GLY A 52 -20.25 18.06 14.26
CA GLY A 52 -19.48 18.51 13.09
C GLY A 52 -17.97 18.34 13.27
N LEU A 53 -17.36 17.43 12.50
CA LEU A 53 -15.91 17.41 12.30
C LEU A 53 -15.47 18.80 11.79
N THR A 54 -14.39 19.36 12.35
CA THR A 54 -13.85 20.62 11.83
C THR A 54 -13.18 20.38 10.46
N THR A 55 -12.98 21.45 9.69
CA THR A 55 -12.29 21.34 8.38
C THR A 55 -10.86 20.85 8.58
N GLU A 56 -10.23 21.26 9.67
CA GLU A 56 -8.90 20.88 10.11
C GLU A 56 -8.82 19.38 10.48
N ASP A 57 -9.84 18.84 11.15
CA ASP A 57 -9.91 17.40 11.49
C ASP A 57 -10.06 16.55 10.24
N MET A 58 -10.89 16.98 9.29
CA MET A 58 -11.07 16.28 8.01
C MET A 58 -9.78 16.25 7.19
N ILE A 59 -9.05 17.36 7.15
CA ILE A 59 -7.76 17.46 6.43
C ILE A 59 -6.70 16.59 7.09
N SER A 60 -6.61 16.63 8.42
CA SER A 60 -5.65 15.79 9.17
C SER A 60 -5.95 14.31 8.95
N GLY A 61 -7.24 13.93 8.98
CA GLY A 61 -7.70 12.59 8.65
C GLY A 61 -7.35 12.14 7.23
N LEU A 62 -7.52 13.03 6.24
CA LEU A 62 -7.13 12.80 4.85
C LEU A 62 -5.62 12.58 4.72
N LYS A 63 -4.79 13.49 5.25
CA LYS A 63 -3.32 13.38 5.18
C LYS A 63 -2.84 12.07 5.78
N GLU A 64 -3.40 11.69 6.92
CA GLU A 64 -3.03 10.44 7.59
C GLU A 64 -3.48 9.20 6.82
N ALA A 65 -4.68 9.22 6.20
CA ALA A 65 -5.11 8.14 5.31
C ALA A 65 -4.17 8.00 4.10
N LEU A 66 -3.75 9.12 3.49
CA LEU A 66 -2.79 9.11 2.39
C LEU A 66 -1.40 8.63 2.85
N ARG A 67 -0.98 8.96 4.07
CA ARG A 67 0.28 8.50 4.66
C ARG A 67 0.29 6.98 4.81
N VAL A 68 -0.77 6.43 5.40
CA VAL A 68 -0.96 4.98 5.57
C VAL A 68 -1.05 4.28 4.22
N GLY A 69 -1.85 4.80 3.27
CA GLY A 69 -1.95 4.21 1.93
C GLY A 69 -0.61 4.20 1.19
N THR A 70 0.17 5.27 1.31
CA THR A 70 1.53 5.34 0.78
C THR A 70 2.44 4.28 1.41
N GLU A 71 2.34 4.10 2.72
CA GLU A 71 3.12 3.09 3.45
C GLU A 71 2.77 1.68 3.00
N THR A 72 1.47 1.36 2.88
CA THR A 72 0.99 0.07 2.36
C THR A 72 1.52 -0.19 0.95
N VAL A 73 1.34 0.75 0.03
CA VAL A 73 1.75 0.58 -1.38
C VAL A 73 3.26 0.43 -1.52
N THR A 74 4.04 1.31 -0.87
CA THR A 74 5.50 1.24 -0.97
C THR A 74 6.10 0.04 -0.24
N SER A 75 5.43 -0.46 0.81
CA SER A 75 5.81 -1.72 1.47
C SER A 75 5.50 -2.93 0.59
N GLN A 76 4.36 -2.94 -0.11
CA GLN A 76 4.00 -4.00 -1.06
C GLN A 76 5.00 -4.05 -2.21
N LEU A 77 5.20 -2.92 -2.87
CA LEU A 77 6.08 -2.82 -4.03
C LEU A 77 7.56 -2.97 -3.67
N GLY A 78 7.95 -2.59 -2.46
CA GLY A 78 9.32 -2.72 -1.97
C GLY A 78 9.68 -4.10 -1.44
N ALA A 79 8.70 -5.00 -1.30
CA ALA A 79 8.95 -6.37 -0.90
C ALA A 79 9.60 -7.16 -2.04
N ALA A 80 10.30 -8.24 -1.68
CA ALA A 80 10.76 -9.21 -2.67
C ALA A 80 9.56 -9.70 -3.49
N ASP A 81 9.70 -9.64 -4.82
CA ASP A 81 8.67 -10.01 -5.79
C ASP A 81 7.46 -9.08 -5.87
N GLY A 82 7.53 -7.92 -5.20
CA GLY A 82 6.54 -6.85 -5.27
C GLY A 82 6.39 -6.25 -6.68
N PHE A 83 7.45 -6.30 -7.50
CA PHE A 83 7.37 -5.98 -8.93
C PHE A 83 7.38 -7.24 -9.79
N ASN A 84 8.36 -8.13 -9.58
CA ASN A 84 8.67 -9.23 -10.50
C ASN A 84 7.53 -10.26 -10.72
N THR A 85 6.64 -10.42 -9.75
CA THR A 85 5.54 -11.40 -9.86
C THR A 85 4.18 -10.75 -10.07
N ASP A 86 4.15 -9.42 -10.08
CA ASP A 86 2.93 -8.64 -10.17
C ASP A 86 2.70 -8.19 -11.62
N ALA A 87 1.73 -8.82 -12.30
CA ALA A 87 1.46 -8.56 -13.71
C ALA A 87 1.05 -7.11 -14.02
N ASN A 88 0.63 -6.31 -13.03
CA ASN A 88 0.23 -4.92 -13.24
C ASN A 88 1.43 -3.96 -13.26
N VAL A 89 2.54 -4.34 -12.63
CA VAL A 89 3.69 -3.45 -12.43
C VAL A 89 5.02 -4.08 -12.79
N HIS A 90 5.04 -5.36 -13.17
CA HIS A 90 6.23 -6.06 -13.67
C HIS A 90 6.96 -5.21 -14.69
N ILE A 91 8.27 -5.09 -14.51
CA ILE A 91 9.14 -4.32 -15.40
C ILE A 91 9.72 -5.30 -16.42
N PRO A 92 9.17 -5.36 -17.65
CA PRO A 92 9.75 -6.18 -18.69
C PRO A 92 11.07 -5.56 -19.16
N LEU A 93 11.87 -6.35 -19.88
CA LEU A 93 12.98 -5.80 -20.64
C LEU A 93 12.49 -4.66 -21.57
N PRO A 94 13.33 -3.63 -21.83
CA PRO A 94 13.12 -2.69 -22.93
C PRO A 94 12.84 -3.43 -24.24
N GLU A 95 11.97 -2.86 -25.09
CA GLU A 95 11.52 -3.51 -26.34
C GLU A 95 12.68 -4.06 -27.18
N GLN A 96 13.77 -3.30 -27.25
CA GLN A 96 14.93 -3.72 -28.04
C GLN A 96 15.63 -4.96 -27.45
N LEU A 97 15.59 -5.14 -26.13
CA LEU A 97 16.12 -6.32 -25.44
C LEU A 97 15.15 -7.50 -25.43
N GLN A 98 13.84 -7.27 -25.53
CA GLN A 98 12.87 -8.35 -25.74
C GLN A 98 13.13 -9.08 -27.07
N ASN A 99 13.49 -8.34 -28.12
CA ASN A 99 13.89 -8.92 -29.39
C ASN A 99 15.16 -9.79 -29.25
N VAL A 100 16.13 -9.33 -28.46
CA VAL A 100 17.34 -10.11 -28.13
C VAL A 100 16.98 -11.38 -27.37
N GLN A 101 16.16 -11.27 -26.32
CA GLN A 101 15.69 -12.39 -25.51
C GLN A 101 14.98 -13.44 -26.39
N SER A 102 14.08 -13.01 -27.28
CA SER A 102 13.36 -13.92 -28.18
C SER A 102 14.29 -14.65 -29.16
N THR A 103 15.34 -13.97 -29.63
CA THR A 103 16.36 -14.55 -30.50
C THR A 103 17.19 -15.56 -29.73
N LEU A 104 17.73 -15.20 -28.57
CA LEU A 104 18.52 -16.10 -27.73
C LEU A 104 17.72 -17.29 -27.22
N ARG A 105 16.42 -17.12 -26.97
CA ARG A 105 15.50 -18.22 -26.61
C ARG A 105 15.47 -19.31 -27.66
N LYS A 106 15.52 -18.97 -28.96
CA LYS A 106 15.56 -19.95 -30.05
C LYS A 106 16.81 -20.83 -30.02
N PHE A 107 17.88 -20.35 -29.39
CA PHE A 107 19.15 -21.06 -29.23
C PHE A 107 19.33 -21.65 -27.82
N GLY A 108 18.30 -21.59 -26.96
CA GLY A 108 18.38 -22.09 -25.58
C GLY A 108 19.18 -21.20 -24.62
N MET A 109 19.36 -19.91 -24.96
CA MET A 109 20.23 -18.97 -24.24
C MET A 109 19.46 -17.80 -23.61
N SER A 110 18.14 -17.90 -23.37
CA SER A 110 17.35 -16.78 -22.83
C SER A 110 17.66 -16.45 -21.37
N ALA A 111 18.29 -17.36 -20.62
CA ALA A 111 18.50 -17.22 -19.19
C ALA A 111 19.22 -15.91 -18.80
N MET A 112 20.14 -15.43 -19.63
CA MET A 112 20.82 -14.14 -19.40
C MET A 112 19.86 -12.95 -19.48
N ALA A 113 18.95 -12.97 -20.45
CA ALA A 113 17.95 -11.93 -20.60
C ALA A 113 16.87 -12.01 -19.51
N ASP A 114 16.46 -13.23 -19.16
CA ASP A 114 15.54 -13.49 -18.04
C ASP A 114 16.15 -12.98 -16.71
N GLU A 115 17.48 -13.14 -16.53
CA GLU A 115 18.21 -12.59 -15.38
C GLU A 115 18.22 -11.05 -15.38
N VAL A 116 18.52 -10.40 -16.51
CA VAL A 116 18.46 -8.92 -16.61
C VAL A 116 17.07 -8.41 -16.23
N GLU A 117 16.01 -9.05 -16.72
CA GLU A 117 14.63 -8.69 -16.39
C GLU A 117 14.36 -8.78 -14.89
N LEU A 118 14.75 -9.89 -14.25
CA LEU A 118 14.63 -10.07 -12.81
C LEU A 118 15.37 -8.95 -12.06
N LYS A 119 16.59 -8.61 -12.49
CA LYS A 119 17.39 -7.56 -11.85
C LYS A 119 16.78 -6.16 -12.01
N LEU A 120 16.09 -5.85 -13.12
CA LEU A 120 15.34 -4.60 -13.27
C LEU A 120 14.24 -4.49 -12.20
N ASN A 121 13.49 -5.57 -11.99
CA ASN A 121 12.43 -5.62 -10.99
C ASN A 121 12.99 -5.49 -9.56
N ARG A 122 14.09 -6.20 -9.24
CA ARG A 122 14.78 -6.01 -7.95
C ARG A 122 15.23 -4.56 -7.74
N GLY A 123 15.71 -3.91 -8.79
CA GLY A 123 16.10 -2.50 -8.77
C GLY A 123 14.96 -1.57 -8.39
N ALA A 124 13.77 -1.81 -8.94
CA ALA A 124 12.57 -1.05 -8.61
C ALA A 124 12.07 -1.31 -7.18
N GLU A 125 12.04 -2.58 -6.74
CA GLU A 125 11.68 -2.98 -5.37
C GLU A 125 12.57 -2.23 -4.35
N ALA A 126 13.89 -2.23 -4.55
CA ALA A 126 14.83 -1.58 -3.65
C ALA A 126 14.69 -0.05 -3.59
N ALA A 127 14.07 0.59 -4.60
CA ALA A 127 13.89 2.03 -4.64
C ALA A 127 12.63 2.51 -3.92
N MET A 128 11.67 1.62 -3.63
CA MET A 128 10.40 1.98 -3.00
C MET A 128 10.52 2.61 -1.61
N PRO A 129 11.45 2.18 -0.73
CA PRO A 129 11.66 2.88 0.54
C PRO A 129 11.99 4.36 0.37
N LYS A 130 12.79 4.72 -0.65
CA LYS A 130 13.11 6.13 -0.91
C LYS A 130 11.94 6.89 -1.53
N ALA A 131 11.17 6.24 -2.40
CA ALA A 131 9.95 6.83 -2.95
C ALA A 131 8.93 7.16 -1.85
N LYS A 132 8.79 6.29 -0.83
CA LYS A 132 7.94 6.52 0.34
C LYS A 132 8.23 7.84 1.03
N GLU A 133 9.51 8.10 1.33
CA GLU A 133 9.93 9.33 2.02
C GLU A 133 9.52 10.60 1.25
N LEU A 134 9.60 10.58 -0.08
CA LEU A 134 9.21 11.71 -0.90
C LEU A 134 7.71 11.92 -0.99
N VAL A 135 6.93 10.84 -1.11
CA VAL A 135 5.48 10.96 -1.10
C VAL A 135 4.99 11.45 0.27
N TRP A 136 5.60 10.99 1.38
CA TRP A 136 5.34 11.53 2.72
C TRP A 136 5.67 13.02 2.84
N LYS A 137 6.77 13.47 2.26
CA LYS A 137 7.11 14.89 2.19
C LYS A 137 6.01 15.68 1.45
N ALA A 138 5.53 15.17 0.31
CA ALA A 138 4.44 15.79 -0.44
C ALA A 138 3.13 15.87 0.37
N ILE A 139 2.79 14.81 1.11
CA ILE A 139 1.63 14.80 2.02
C ILE A 139 1.77 15.87 3.12
N THR A 140 2.95 15.97 3.69
CA THR A 140 3.23 16.93 4.77
C THR A 140 3.10 18.37 4.26
N SER A 141 3.65 18.64 3.07
CA SER A 141 3.62 19.96 2.41
C SER A 141 2.29 20.33 1.74
N MET A 142 1.30 19.45 1.75
CA MET A 142 -0.02 19.69 1.16
C MET A 142 -0.75 20.87 1.85
N THR A 143 -1.24 21.82 1.05
CA THR A 143 -1.99 22.98 1.57
C THR A 143 -3.43 22.60 1.93
N LEU A 144 -4.14 23.52 2.58
CA LEU A 144 -5.56 23.34 2.88
C LEU A 144 -6.39 23.27 1.58
N GLU A 145 -6.04 24.09 0.59
CA GLU A 145 -6.69 24.12 -0.72
C GLU A 145 -6.45 22.80 -1.49
N ASP A 146 -5.23 22.27 -1.45
CA ASP A 146 -4.92 20.97 -2.07
C ASP A 146 -5.71 19.85 -1.40
N ALA A 147 -5.72 19.82 -0.06
CA ALA A 147 -6.44 18.81 0.71
C ALA A 147 -7.95 18.86 0.43
N LYS A 148 -8.52 20.06 0.37
CA LYS A 148 -9.93 20.26 -0.01
C LYS A 148 -10.20 19.80 -1.45
N GLY A 149 -9.34 20.17 -2.40
CA GLY A 149 -9.45 19.73 -3.79
C GLY A 149 -9.38 18.21 -3.94
N ILE A 150 -8.58 17.54 -3.11
CA ILE A 150 -8.54 16.08 -3.05
C ILE A 150 -9.85 15.53 -2.46
N PHE A 151 -10.32 16.07 -1.34
CA PHE A 151 -11.53 15.62 -0.66
C PHE A 151 -12.77 15.71 -1.56
N ASP A 152 -12.97 16.86 -2.21
CA ASP A 152 -14.11 17.14 -3.09
C ASP A 152 -13.93 16.56 -4.51
N GLY A 153 -12.73 16.04 -4.82
CA GLY A 153 -12.33 15.62 -6.15
C GLY A 153 -12.78 14.21 -6.58
N PRO A 154 -12.46 13.82 -7.83
CA PRO A 154 -12.75 12.49 -8.39
C PRO A 154 -12.01 11.38 -7.65
N LYS A 155 -12.28 10.11 -8.00
CA LYS A 155 -11.81 8.96 -7.22
C LYS A 155 -10.29 8.79 -7.11
N ASP A 156 -9.53 9.50 -7.93
CA ASP A 156 -8.07 9.47 -8.04
C ASP A 156 -7.42 10.85 -7.75
N ALA A 157 -8.14 11.77 -7.09
CA ALA A 157 -7.68 13.15 -6.91
C ALA A 157 -6.32 13.30 -6.17
N ALA A 158 -6.05 12.49 -5.16
CA ALA A 158 -4.77 12.46 -4.44
C ALA A 158 -3.65 11.91 -5.33
N THR A 159 -3.94 10.87 -6.12
CA THR A 159 -2.98 10.36 -7.09
C THR A 159 -2.64 11.42 -8.15
N GLN A 160 -3.64 12.13 -8.68
CA GLN A 160 -3.42 13.24 -9.60
C GLN A 160 -2.60 14.36 -8.95
N TYR A 161 -2.87 14.67 -7.68
CA TYR A 161 -2.07 15.60 -6.89
C TYR A 161 -0.60 15.16 -6.82
N PHE A 162 -0.31 13.93 -6.39
CA PHE A 162 1.06 13.43 -6.31
C PHE A 162 1.76 13.40 -7.67
N ARG A 163 1.07 13.01 -8.74
CA ARG A 163 1.61 13.07 -10.09
C ARG A 163 2.03 14.49 -10.47
N ARG A 164 1.26 15.51 -10.09
CA ARG A 164 1.57 16.91 -10.38
C ARG A 164 2.74 17.43 -9.54
N VAL A 165 2.75 17.17 -8.23
CA VAL A 165 3.67 17.84 -7.30
C VAL A 165 4.92 17.04 -6.97
N ALA A 166 4.90 15.72 -7.12
CA ALA A 166 5.97 14.85 -6.67
C ALA A 166 6.73 14.16 -7.81
N THR A 167 6.17 14.01 -9.02
CA THR A 167 6.81 13.21 -10.09
C THR A 167 8.22 13.68 -10.44
N SER A 168 8.46 14.98 -10.54
CA SER A 168 9.79 15.52 -10.86
C SER A 168 10.81 15.16 -9.78
N ASP A 169 10.48 15.43 -8.52
CA ASP A 169 11.34 15.15 -7.37
C ASP A 169 11.54 13.64 -7.17
N LEU A 170 10.48 12.85 -7.36
CA LEU A 170 10.51 11.39 -7.36
C LEU A 170 11.48 10.90 -8.40
N LYS A 171 11.37 11.34 -9.66
CA LYS A 171 12.27 10.91 -10.73
C LYS A 171 13.72 11.30 -10.45
N ALA A 172 13.97 12.54 -10.01
CA ALA A 172 15.31 13.02 -9.68
C ALA A 172 15.96 12.25 -8.52
N THR A 173 15.17 11.77 -7.57
CA THR A 173 15.66 11.09 -6.36
C THR A 173 15.72 9.57 -6.52
N VAL A 174 14.74 8.98 -7.21
CA VAL A 174 14.62 7.54 -7.41
C VAL A 174 15.58 7.04 -8.50
N ALA A 175 15.82 7.83 -9.54
CA ALA A 175 16.75 7.48 -10.62
C ALA A 175 18.14 7.03 -10.12
N PRO A 176 18.87 7.81 -9.29
CA PRO A 176 20.18 7.39 -8.79
C PRO A 176 20.10 6.20 -7.82
N VAL A 177 18.97 6.01 -7.11
CA VAL A 177 18.76 4.85 -6.23
C VAL A 177 18.57 3.59 -7.07
N ILE A 178 17.79 3.67 -8.15
CA ILE A 178 17.63 2.57 -9.10
C ILE A 178 18.96 2.27 -9.77
N ASP A 179 19.70 3.27 -10.27
CA ASP A 179 21.01 3.05 -10.86
C ASP A 179 21.95 2.29 -9.92
N LYS A 180 22.08 2.78 -8.68
CA LYS A 180 22.85 2.11 -7.64
C LYS A 180 22.33 0.71 -7.34
N SER A 181 21.02 0.52 -7.27
CA SER A 181 20.44 -0.78 -7.00
C SER A 181 20.70 -1.75 -8.15
N LEU A 182 20.56 -1.31 -9.40
CA LEU A 182 20.88 -2.09 -10.60
C LEU A 182 22.35 -2.53 -10.59
N GLN A 183 23.27 -1.67 -10.16
CA GLN A 183 24.67 -2.04 -9.95
C GLN A 183 24.81 -3.09 -8.84
N ASP A 184 24.23 -2.83 -7.66
CA ASP A 184 24.35 -3.69 -6.47
C ASP A 184 23.74 -5.08 -6.69
N VAL A 185 22.65 -5.19 -7.46
CA VAL A 185 22.03 -6.49 -7.81
C VAL A 185 22.68 -7.15 -9.03
N GLY A 186 23.63 -6.49 -9.70
CA GLY A 186 24.37 -7.03 -10.86
C GLY A 186 23.63 -6.93 -12.20
N ALA A 187 22.61 -6.07 -12.32
CA ALA A 187 21.86 -5.87 -13.56
C ALA A 187 22.77 -5.41 -14.71
N LEU A 188 23.71 -4.50 -14.44
CA LEU A 188 24.64 -3.99 -15.45
C LEU A 188 25.59 -5.09 -15.94
N ALA A 189 26.10 -5.91 -15.02
CA ALA A 189 26.95 -7.06 -15.37
C ALA A 189 26.19 -8.10 -16.19
N ALA A 190 24.95 -8.40 -15.83
CA ALA A 190 24.08 -9.31 -16.59
C ALA A 190 23.77 -8.74 -17.99
N TYR A 191 23.53 -7.43 -18.10
CA TYR A 191 23.32 -6.75 -19.37
C TYR A 191 24.55 -6.78 -20.25
N ASP A 192 25.74 -6.48 -19.71
CA ASP A 192 26.99 -6.52 -20.47
C ASP A 192 27.30 -7.93 -20.99
N ALA A 193 27.05 -8.96 -20.17
CA ALA A 193 27.17 -10.36 -20.59
C ALA A 193 26.19 -10.71 -21.71
N LEU A 194 24.93 -10.29 -21.59
CA LEU A 194 23.88 -10.49 -22.60
C LEU A 194 24.26 -9.84 -23.94
N ILE A 195 24.69 -8.57 -23.92
CA ILE A 195 25.10 -7.84 -25.12
C ILE A 195 26.37 -8.45 -25.72
N GLY A 196 27.33 -8.86 -24.90
CA GLY A 196 28.53 -9.57 -25.34
C GLY A 196 28.19 -10.84 -26.12
N GLN A 197 27.27 -11.65 -25.58
CA GLN A 197 26.80 -12.86 -26.26
C GLN A 197 26.04 -12.55 -27.55
N TYR A 198 25.16 -11.56 -27.54
CA TYR A 198 24.40 -11.13 -28.72
C TYR A 198 25.33 -10.71 -29.88
N LYS A 199 26.41 -9.97 -29.58
CA LYS A 199 27.39 -9.51 -30.56
C LYS A 199 28.20 -10.62 -31.23
N THR A 200 28.19 -11.85 -30.70
CA THR A 200 28.82 -13.01 -31.36
C THR A 200 28.03 -13.52 -32.56
N ILE A 201 26.75 -13.15 -32.69
CA ILE A 201 25.89 -13.57 -33.78
C ILE A 201 26.17 -12.70 -35.02
N PRO A 202 26.49 -13.27 -36.19
CA PRO A 202 26.73 -12.51 -37.40
C PRO A 202 25.50 -11.69 -37.83
N PHE A 203 25.73 -10.49 -38.37
CA PHE A 203 24.71 -9.59 -38.94
C PHE A 203 23.67 -9.02 -37.96
N VAL A 204 23.95 -9.04 -36.65
CA VAL A 204 23.08 -8.37 -35.67
C VAL A 204 23.37 -6.86 -35.55
N PRO A 205 22.35 -6.01 -35.33
CA PRO A 205 22.54 -4.57 -35.10
C PRO A 205 23.20 -4.28 -33.75
N ASP A 206 23.93 -3.16 -33.65
CA ASP A 206 24.42 -2.67 -32.34
C ASP A 206 23.23 -2.20 -31.48
N LEU A 207 23.30 -2.49 -30.19
CA LEU A 207 22.20 -2.25 -29.26
C LEU A 207 22.66 -1.51 -28.03
N LYS A 208 21.91 -0.47 -27.67
CA LYS A 208 22.06 0.27 -26.40
C LYS A 208 20.67 0.53 -25.82
N ALA A 209 20.40 -0.08 -24.67
CA ALA A 209 19.20 0.19 -23.90
C ALA A 209 19.58 0.95 -22.63
N ASP A 210 18.77 1.96 -22.27
CA ASP A 210 18.90 2.67 -21.00
C ASP A 210 18.05 1.96 -19.94
N LEU A 211 18.67 0.98 -19.27
CA LEU A 211 18.03 0.20 -18.22
C LEU A 211 17.57 1.06 -17.04
N GLN A 212 18.36 2.08 -16.69
CA GLN A 212 18.10 2.96 -15.57
C GLN A 212 16.85 3.80 -15.83
N ALA A 213 16.79 4.50 -16.96
CA ALA A 213 15.65 5.33 -17.31
C ALA A 213 14.38 4.49 -17.48
N HIS A 214 14.48 3.31 -18.11
CA HIS A 214 13.37 2.37 -18.29
C HIS A 214 12.80 1.90 -16.96
N ALA A 215 13.65 1.34 -16.08
CA ALA A 215 13.22 0.89 -14.76
C ALA A 215 12.66 2.04 -13.91
N THR A 216 13.25 3.24 -13.99
CA THR A 216 12.76 4.40 -13.23
C THR A 216 11.36 4.81 -13.65
N ASN A 217 11.09 4.91 -14.96
CA ASN A 217 9.77 5.31 -15.42
C ASN A 217 8.70 4.28 -15.02
N LEU A 218 8.97 2.99 -15.25
CA LEU A 218 8.02 1.93 -14.92
C LEU A 218 7.82 1.73 -13.41
N ALA A 219 8.87 1.90 -12.60
CA ALA A 219 8.74 1.88 -11.14
C ALA A 219 7.81 2.99 -10.63
N LEU A 220 7.92 4.20 -11.18
CA LEU A 220 7.04 5.31 -10.82
C LEU A 220 5.61 5.10 -11.33
N GLU A 221 5.44 4.56 -12.53
CA GLU A 221 4.13 4.20 -13.05
C GLU A 221 3.43 3.16 -12.16
N GLY A 222 4.16 2.11 -11.75
CA GLY A 222 3.66 1.09 -10.84
C GLY A 222 3.32 1.63 -9.46
N LEU A 223 4.15 2.52 -8.91
CA LEU A 223 3.86 3.23 -7.66
C LEU A 223 2.54 4.00 -7.76
N PHE A 224 2.36 4.82 -8.81
CA PHE A 224 1.14 5.59 -8.96
C PHE A 224 -0.08 4.73 -9.30
N HIS A 225 0.11 3.59 -9.97
CA HIS A 225 -0.95 2.63 -10.21
C HIS A 225 -1.55 2.13 -8.89
N TYR A 226 -0.70 1.67 -7.97
CA TYR A 226 -1.17 1.16 -6.68
C TYR A 226 -1.62 2.25 -5.72
N LEU A 227 -1.04 3.46 -5.77
CA LEU A 227 -1.59 4.60 -5.03
C LEU A 227 -3.01 4.94 -5.47
N ALA A 228 -3.31 4.86 -6.78
CA ALA A 228 -4.67 5.07 -7.29
C ALA A 228 -5.64 3.99 -6.80
N GLN A 229 -5.19 2.72 -6.78
CA GLN A 229 -6.01 1.62 -6.29
C GLN A 229 -6.30 1.76 -4.79
N GLU A 230 -5.29 2.07 -3.98
CA GLU A 230 -5.43 2.25 -2.54
C GLU A 230 -6.32 3.45 -2.23
N GLU A 231 -6.15 4.55 -2.96
CA GLU A 231 -7.03 5.71 -2.87
C GLU A 231 -8.49 5.36 -3.19
N ALA A 232 -8.73 4.62 -4.28
CA ALA A 232 -10.07 4.18 -4.65
C ALA A 232 -10.69 3.26 -3.58
N ALA A 233 -9.89 2.36 -2.99
CA ALA A 233 -10.34 1.47 -1.91
C ALA A 233 -10.72 2.23 -0.64
N ILE A 234 -9.96 3.27 -0.27
CA ILE A 234 -10.32 4.19 0.82
C ILE A 234 -11.61 4.93 0.47
N ARG A 235 -11.83 5.29 -0.79
CA ARG A 235 -13.04 5.99 -1.21
C ARG A 235 -14.30 5.14 -1.16
N ASP A 236 -14.21 3.89 -1.59
CA ASP A 236 -15.36 2.99 -1.73
C ASP A 236 -15.79 2.35 -0.41
N ASN A 237 -15.03 2.55 0.67
CA ASN A 237 -15.37 2.07 2.00
C ASN A 237 -15.59 3.24 2.99
N PRO A 238 -16.84 3.76 3.09
CA PRO A 238 -17.19 4.81 4.05
C PRO A 238 -16.88 4.42 5.49
N ALA A 239 -17.01 3.13 5.85
CA ALA A 239 -16.68 2.65 7.18
C ALA A 239 -15.17 2.71 7.46
N LYS A 240 -14.30 2.48 6.47
CA LYS A 240 -12.85 2.76 6.60
C LYS A 240 -12.60 4.25 6.77
N ARG A 241 -13.19 5.12 5.93
CA ARG A 241 -13.05 6.59 6.07
C ARG A 241 -13.41 7.05 7.47
N THR A 242 -14.58 6.64 7.97
CA THR A 242 -15.10 7.12 9.24
C THR A 242 -14.41 6.44 10.42
N THR A 243 -14.13 5.14 10.38
CA THR A 243 -13.42 4.46 11.48
C THR A 243 -11.99 4.95 11.59
N ASP A 244 -11.28 5.14 10.48
CA ASP A 244 -9.90 5.62 10.48
C ASP A 244 -9.80 7.08 10.93
N ILE A 245 -10.72 7.94 10.44
CA ILE A 245 -10.76 9.35 10.85
C ILE A 245 -11.20 9.46 12.33
N LEU A 246 -12.26 8.77 12.74
CA LEU A 246 -12.76 8.84 14.12
C LEU A 246 -11.79 8.19 15.12
N THR A 247 -11.19 7.04 14.81
CA THR A 247 -10.23 6.39 15.71
C THR A 247 -8.98 7.25 15.89
N ARG A 248 -8.54 7.98 14.87
CA ARG A 248 -7.33 8.80 14.98
C ARG A 248 -7.57 10.18 15.60
N VAL A 249 -8.70 10.82 15.32
CA VAL A 249 -9.07 12.11 15.95
C VAL A 249 -9.42 11.91 17.43
N PHE A 250 -10.01 10.77 17.81
CA PHE A 250 -10.52 10.55 19.16
C PHE A 250 -9.80 9.47 19.97
N GLY A 251 -8.91 8.67 19.36
CA GLY A 251 -8.14 7.61 20.03
C GLY A 251 -6.67 7.95 20.34
N GLY A 252 -6.21 9.16 19.99
CA GLY A 252 -4.86 9.65 20.24
C GLY A 252 -4.72 10.52 21.51
N GLY A 253 -5.57 10.31 22.52
CA GLY A 253 -5.54 11.01 23.81
C GLY A 253 -4.90 10.20 24.93
#